data_AF-X1J2F2-F1
#
_entry.id   AF-X1J2F2-F1
#
_cell.length_a   1.000
_cell.length_b   1.000
_cell.length_c   1.000
_cell.angle_alpha   90.00
_cell.angle_beta   90.00
_cell.angle_gamma   90.00
#
_symmetry.space_group_name_H-M   'P 1'
#
loop_
_entity.id
_entity.type
_entity.pdbx_description
1 polymer ?
#
loop_
_entity_poly.entity_id
_entity_poly.type
_entity_poly.pdbx_seq_one_letter_code
_entity_poly.pdbx_strand_id
1 'polypeptide(L)'
;MDERPRVRVTKAIGSCVVAATPIIIHQLTTGRTAKLVKLMWYNGQAADVILEIGSYAAGPPAALTRRLPRIKAIAGQHDGLSELECPEFEFEGDIGAQASAAGAGAAAVEVQATVEEVG
;
A
#
# COMPACT_ATOMS: atom_id res chain seq x y z
N MET A 1 7.95 15.49 -22.15
CA MET A 1 8.30 14.36 -21.28
C MET A 1 8.95 14.94 -20.06
N ASP A 2 8.44 14.63 -18.88
CA ASP A 2 8.96 15.15 -17.61
C ASP A 2 10.23 14.37 -17.26
N GLU A 3 11.40 15.00 -17.44
CA GLU A 3 12.75 14.43 -17.30
C GLU A 3 13.21 14.29 -15.83
N ARG A 4 12.28 14.30 -14.88
CA ARG A 4 12.61 14.09 -13.47
C ARG A 4 13.20 12.69 -13.26
N PRO A 5 14.31 12.56 -12.51
CA PRO A 5 14.91 11.27 -12.20
C PRO A 5 13.87 10.31 -11.59
N ARG A 6 13.76 9.11 -12.18
CA ARG A 6 12.83 8.07 -11.74
C ARG A 6 13.61 6.91 -11.16
N VAL A 7 13.28 6.54 -9.93
CA VAL A 7 13.84 5.35 -9.28
C VAL A 7 12.71 4.38 -8.98
N ARG A 8 12.79 3.20 -9.59
CA ARG A 8 11.83 2.12 -9.37
C ARG A 8 12.29 1.24 -8.20
N VAL A 9 11.43 1.07 -7.21
CA VAL A 9 11.73 0.27 -6.03
C VAL A 9 10.60 -0.68 -5.71
N THR A 10 10.91 -1.98 -5.63
CA THR A 10 10.01 -2.99 -5.07
C THR A 10 10.31 -3.16 -3.59
N LYS A 11 9.28 -3.12 -2.75
CA LYS A 11 9.42 -3.18 -1.29
C LYS A 11 9.13 -4.57 -0.72
N ALA A 12 9.58 -4.77 0.51
CA ALA A 12 9.30 -5.98 1.27
C ALA A 12 7.80 -6.09 1.59
N ILE A 13 7.35 -7.30 1.87
CA ILE A 13 5.97 -7.59 2.26
C ILE A 13 5.70 -6.92 3.62
N GLY A 14 4.75 -6.00 3.64
CA GLY A 14 4.17 -5.46 4.87
C GLY A 14 2.94 -6.26 5.29
N SER A 15 2.67 -6.37 6.58
CA SER A 15 1.62 -7.25 7.12
C SER A 15 0.64 -6.51 8.03
N CYS A 16 -0.64 -6.50 7.67
CA CYS A 16 -1.73 -5.98 8.50
C CYS A 16 -2.33 -7.14 9.33
N VAL A 17 -1.96 -7.22 10.61
CA VAL A 17 -2.38 -8.29 11.54
C VAL A 17 -3.58 -7.88 12.41
N VAL A 18 -3.86 -6.57 12.52
CA VAL A 18 -4.92 -6.03 13.39
C VAL A 18 -5.68 -4.92 12.65
N ALA A 19 -7.00 -4.93 12.81
CA ALA A 19 -7.91 -3.91 12.28
C ALA A 19 -7.37 -2.51 12.57
N ALA A 20 -7.35 -1.66 11.54
CA ALA A 20 -6.98 -0.26 11.67
C ALA A 20 -5.58 0.04 12.21
N THR A 21 -4.68 -0.94 12.25
CA THR A 21 -3.24 -0.67 12.44
C THR A 21 -2.62 -0.41 11.07
N PRO A 22 -2.28 0.84 10.76
CA PRO A 22 -1.70 1.18 9.48
C PRO A 22 -0.25 0.70 9.40
N ILE A 23 0.18 0.22 8.24
CA ILE A 23 1.57 -0.15 7.96
C ILE A 23 2.16 0.80 6.91
N ILE A 24 3.42 1.21 7.06
CA ILE A 24 4.16 1.86 5.98
C ILE A 24 4.65 0.78 5.02
N ILE A 25 4.34 0.93 3.73
CA ILE A 25 4.90 0.11 2.66
C ILE A 25 6.14 0.78 2.08
N HIS A 26 6.14 2.11 1.96
CA HIS A 26 7.26 2.89 1.44
C HIS A 26 7.39 4.23 2.15
N GLN A 27 8.58 4.51 2.68
CA GLN A 27 8.96 5.83 3.19
C GLN A 27 9.48 6.68 2.03
N LEU A 28 8.88 7.85 1.84
CA LEU A 28 9.22 8.74 0.74
C LEU A 28 10.53 9.45 1.03
N THR A 29 11.44 9.47 0.05
CA THR A 29 12.64 10.30 0.16
C THR A 29 12.27 11.78 0.28
N THR A 30 12.87 12.50 1.22
CA THR A 30 12.59 13.92 1.46
C THR A 30 12.69 14.75 0.18
N GLY A 31 11.63 15.49 -0.13
CA GLY A 31 11.56 16.38 -1.30
C GLY A 31 11.19 15.69 -2.62
N ARG A 32 10.85 14.39 -2.60
CA ARG A 32 10.35 13.65 -3.77
C ARG A 32 8.85 13.41 -3.67
N THR A 33 8.24 13.03 -4.79
CA THR A 33 6.91 12.39 -4.83
C THR A 33 7.06 10.93 -5.29
N ALA A 34 6.05 10.11 -5.05
CA ALA A 34 6.07 8.71 -5.51
C ALA A 34 4.78 8.34 -6.24
N LYS A 35 4.89 7.46 -7.23
CA LYS A 35 3.76 6.82 -7.90
C LYS A 35 3.71 5.35 -7.52
N LEU A 36 2.53 4.84 -7.20
CA LEU A 36 2.32 3.40 -7.09
C LEU A 36 2.24 2.82 -8.49
N VAL A 37 3.12 1.87 -8.81
CA VAL A 37 3.18 1.25 -10.15
C VAL A 37 2.59 -0.15 -10.13
N LYS A 38 2.81 -0.91 -9.06
CA LYS A 38 2.27 -2.26 -8.92
C LYS A 38 1.93 -2.53 -7.47
N LEU A 39 0.83 -3.23 -7.24
CA LEU A 39 0.43 -3.68 -5.91
C LEU A 39 0.12 -5.17 -5.97
N MET A 40 0.67 -5.95 -5.06
CA MET A 40 0.33 -7.35 -4.86
C MET A 40 -0.12 -7.52 -3.42
N TRP A 41 -1.09 -8.40 -3.18
CA TRP A 41 -1.50 -8.74 -1.83
C TRP A 41 -1.88 -10.22 -1.68
N TYR A 42 -1.85 -10.67 -0.44
CA TYR A 42 -2.39 -11.96 -0.02
C TYR A 42 -3.27 -11.73 1.21
N ASN A 43 -4.47 -12.28 1.20
CA ASN A 43 -5.33 -12.26 2.37
C ASN A 43 -5.29 -13.61 3.08
N GLY A 44 -4.46 -13.74 4.11
CA GLY A 44 -4.41 -14.94 4.95
C GLY A 44 -5.60 -15.07 5.91
N GLN A 45 -6.48 -14.07 6.00
CA GLN A 45 -7.64 -14.11 6.90
C GLN A 45 -8.69 -15.10 6.42
N ALA A 46 -9.47 -15.63 7.37
CA ALA A 46 -10.60 -16.52 7.09
C ALA A 46 -11.81 -15.81 6.45
N ALA A 47 -11.80 -14.47 6.42
CA ALA A 47 -12.88 -13.64 5.89
C ALA A 47 -12.33 -12.65 4.85
N ASP A 48 -13.22 -12.20 3.96
CA ASP A 48 -12.92 -11.12 3.04
C ASP A 48 -12.60 -9.85 3.82
N VAL A 49 -11.59 -9.11 3.37
CA VAL A 49 -11.15 -7.86 3.99
C VAL A 49 -11.14 -6.73 2.98
N ILE A 50 -11.25 -5.52 3.49
CA ILE A 50 -11.06 -4.31 2.71
C ILE A 50 -9.64 -3.81 2.93
N LEU A 51 -8.88 -3.74 1.84
CA LEU A 51 -7.57 -3.13 1.80
C LEU A 51 -7.71 -1.67 1.34
N GLU A 52 -7.17 -0.76 2.14
CA GLU A 52 -7.09 0.67 1.87
C GLU A 52 -5.63 1.08 1.69
N ILE A 53 -5.34 1.79 0.60
CA ILE A 53 -4.01 2.32 0.29
C ILE A 53 -4.08 3.84 0.27
N GLY A 54 -3.06 4.50 0.81
CA GLY A 54 -3.05 5.95 0.95
C GLY A 54 -1.72 6.50 1.44
N SER A 55 -1.76 7.76 1.83
CA SER A 55 -0.60 8.52 2.29
C SER A 55 -0.65 8.78 3.80
N TYR A 56 0.51 8.74 4.46
CA TYR A 56 0.72 9.28 5.81
C TYR A 56 1.51 10.58 5.73
N ALA A 57 0.95 11.66 6.28
CA ALA A 57 1.61 12.96 6.28
C ALA A 57 2.81 13.04 7.26
N ALA A 58 2.90 12.13 8.24
CA ALA A 58 3.93 12.16 9.29
C ALA A 58 4.30 10.75 9.85
N GLY A 59 4.09 9.69 9.05
CA GLY A 59 4.23 8.30 9.50
C GLY A 59 3.16 7.83 10.50
N PRO A 60 3.08 6.52 10.81
CA PRO A 60 2.21 5.97 11.85
C PRO A 60 2.55 6.60 13.21
N PRO A 61 1.55 6.90 14.07
CA PRO A 61 0.16 6.47 13.99
C PRO A 61 -0.79 7.46 13.30
N ALA A 62 -0.30 8.37 12.43
CA ALA A 62 -1.18 9.28 11.72
C ALA A 62 -2.26 8.52 10.92
N ALA A 63 -3.48 9.08 10.85
CA ALA A 63 -4.57 8.48 10.10
C ALA A 63 -4.20 8.34 8.62
N LEU A 64 -4.45 7.16 8.05
CA LEU A 64 -4.26 6.92 6.62
C LEU A 64 -5.18 7.85 5.83
N THR A 65 -4.61 8.77 5.05
CA THR A 65 -5.40 9.52 4.08
C THR A 65 -5.52 8.66 2.83
N ARG A 66 -6.68 8.01 2.67
CA ARG A 66 -6.96 7.15 1.52
C ARG A 66 -6.77 7.91 0.21
N ARG A 67 -5.96 7.36 -0.70
CA ARG A 67 -5.71 7.92 -2.04
C ARG A 67 -6.20 7.01 -3.16
N LEU A 68 -6.36 5.72 -2.90
CA LEU A 68 -6.85 4.75 -3.87
C LEU A 68 -8.25 4.21 -3.49
N PRO A 69 -9.02 3.69 -4.46
CA PRO A 69 -10.26 2.97 -4.16
C PRO A 69 -10.04 1.82 -3.18
N ARG A 70 -11.08 1.47 -2.45
CA ARG A 70 -11.09 0.30 -1.56
C ARG A 70 -10.98 -0.97 -2.38
N ILE A 71 -10.04 -1.82 -2.02
CA ILE A 71 -9.81 -3.11 -2.68
C ILE A 71 -10.44 -4.20 -1.81
N LYS A 72 -11.30 -5.03 -2.41
CA LYS A 72 -11.83 -6.20 -1.73
C LYS A 72 -10.82 -7.34 -1.90
N ALA A 73 -10.14 -7.72 -0.83
CA ALA A 73 -9.21 -8.85 -0.84
C ALA A 73 -9.92 -10.11 -0.33
N ILE A 74 -10.07 -11.09 -1.23
CA ILE A 74 -10.81 -12.33 -0.96
C ILE A 74 -10.02 -13.26 -0.03
N ALA A 75 -10.70 -13.88 0.93
CA ALA A 75 -10.08 -14.81 1.88
C ALA A 75 -9.27 -15.91 1.18
N GLY A 76 -8.02 -16.12 1.63
CA GLY A 76 -7.12 -17.17 1.14
C GLY A 76 -6.56 -16.94 -0.27
N GLN A 77 -6.71 -15.75 -0.86
CA GLN A 77 -6.31 -15.49 -2.24
C GLN A 77 -5.12 -14.52 -2.34
N HIS A 78 -4.30 -14.79 -3.37
CA HIS A 78 -3.31 -13.87 -3.90
C HIS A 78 -3.91 -13.11 -5.07
N ASP A 79 -3.74 -11.79 -5.09
CA ASP A 79 -4.21 -10.96 -6.19
C ASP A 79 -3.34 -9.70 -6.30
N GLY A 80 -3.56 -8.89 -7.33
CA GLY A 80 -2.73 -7.71 -7.58
C GLY A 80 -3.32 -6.73 -8.59
N LEU A 81 -2.82 -5.50 -8.53
CA LEU A 81 -2.99 -4.50 -9.58
C LEU A 81 -1.69 -4.40 -10.37
N SER A 82 -1.79 -4.66 -11.67
CA SER A 82 -0.67 -4.52 -12.60
C SER A 82 -0.37 -3.05 -12.93
N GLU A 83 0.71 -2.82 -13.68
CA GLU A 83 1.15 -1.46 -14.06
C GLU A 83 0.11 -0.69 -14.87
N LEU A 84 -0.71 -1.39 -15.64
CA LEU A 84 -1.75 -0.79 -16.48
C LEU A 84 -3.03 -0.46 -15.70
N GLU A 85 -3.23 -1.11 -14.56
CA GLU A 85 -4.43 -0.99 -13.73
C GLU A 85 -4.22 -0.05 -12.55
N CYS A 86 -2.96 0.19 -12.18
CA CYS A 86 -2.62 1.05 -11.06
C CYS A 86 -2.90 2.52 -11.41
N PRO A 87 -3.69 3.24 -10.60
CA PRO A 87 -3.96 4.65 -10.87
C PRO A 87 -2.68 5.50 -10.80
N GLU A 88 -2.50 6.41 -11.76
CA GLU A 88 -1.34 7.31 -11.85
C GLU A 88 -1.39 8.46 -10.81
N PHE A 89 -1.64 8.15 -9.54
CA PHE A 89 -1.70 9.13 -8.47
C PHE A 89 -0.30 9.39 -7.87
N GLU A 90 0.05 10.66 -7.68
CA GLU A 90 1.28 11.08 -7.00
C GLU A 90 1.06 11.22 -5.50
N PHE A 91 1.80 10.44 -4.72
CA PHE A 91 1.87 10.52 -3.27
C PHE A 91 2.92 11.55 -2.85
N GLU A 92 2.50 12.53 -2.05
CA GLU A 92 3.35 13.58 -1.45
C GLU A 92 3.85 13.21 -0.04
N GLY A 93 3.47 12.03 0.46
CA GLY A 93 3.89 11.50 1.75
C GLY A 93 4.10 10.00 1.71
N ASP A 94 4.47 9.40 2.84
CA ASP A 94 4.74 7.97 2.94
C ASP A 94 3.55 7.15 2.46
N ILE A 95 3.82 6.11 1.68
CA ILE A 95 2.79 5.21 1.19
C ILE A 95 2.59 4.11 2.21
N GLY A 96 1.34 3.83 2.53
CA GLY A 96 1.07 2.54 3.14
C GLY A 96 -0.37 2.11 3.10
N ALA A 97 -0.64 1.11 3.92
CA ALA A 97 -1.81 0.27 3.81
C ALA A 97 -2.48 0.05 5.16
N GLN A 98 -3.79 -0.19 5.08
CA GLN A 98 -4.59 -0.59 6.22
C GLN A 98 -5.60 -1.63 5.74
N ALA A 99 -5.76 -2.70 6.51
CA ALA A 99 -6.80 -3.68 6.26
C ALA A 99 -7.92 -3.58 7.31
N SER A 100 -9.16 -3.86 6.90
CA SER A 100 -10.31 -4.02 7.81
C SER A 100 -10.31 -5.37 8.54
N ALA A 101 -9.18 -6.10 8.53
CA ALA A 101 -9.05 -7.43 9.13
C ALA A 101 -9.39 -7.37 10.62
N ALA A 102 -10.34 -8.18 11.09
CA ALA A 102 -10.53 -8.34 12.54
C ALA A 102 -9.20 -8.82 13.15
N GLY A 103 -8.84 -8.31 14.33
CA GLY A 103 -7.61 -8.73 15.02
C GLY A 103 -7.68 -10.21 15.37
N ALA A 104 -7.20 -11.07 14.48
CA ALA A 104 -7.13 -12.50 14.65
C ALA A 104 -5.71 -12.94 14.27
N GLY A 105 -5.04 -13.61 15.20
CA GLY A 105 -3.60 -13.87 15.16
C GLY A 105 -3.13 -14.77 14.01
N ALA A 106 -1.80 -14.82 13.84
CA ALA A 106 -0.99 -15.59 12.88
C ALA A 106 -1.30 -15.43 11.38
N ALA A 107 -2.58 -15.34 11.00
CA ALA A 107 -3.03 -14.97 9.67
C ALA A 107 -3.00 -13.44 9.51
N ALA A 108 -2.46 -12.96 8.40
CA ALA A 108 -2.38 -11.53 8.13
C ALA A 108 -2.67 -11.20 6.68
N VAL A 109 -2.99 -9.93 6.43
CA VAL A 109 -3.06 -9.40 5.06
C VAL A 109 -1.69 -8.89 4.70
N GLU A 110 -1.06 -9.54 3.73
CA GLU A 110 0.27 -9.23 3.24
C GLU A 110 0.17 -8.34 2.01
N VAL A 111 1.01 -7.32 1.92
CA VAL A 111 1.00 -6.34 0.83
C VAL A 111 2.43 -6.07 0.36
N GLN A 112 2.63 -6.07 -0.95
CA GLN A 112 3.86 -5.70 -1.61
C GLN A 112 3.58 -4.63 -2.66
N ALA A 113 4.37 -3.56 -2.66
CA ALA A 113 4.27 -2.49 -3.65
C ALA A 113 5.55 -2.34 -4.47
N THR A 114 5.38 -1.95 -5.72
CA THR A 114 6.43 -1.34 -6.54
C THR A 114 6.08 0.12 -6.73
N VAL A 115 7.02 0.99 -6.39
CA VAL A 115 6.85 2.44 -6.43
C VAL A 115 7.89 3.06 -7.36
N GLU A 116 7.54 4.18 -7.98
CA GLU A 116 8.44 5.03 -8.75
C GLU A 116 8.56 6.37 -8.03
N GLU A 117 9.74 6.68 -7.48
CA GLU A 117 10.00 8.01 -6.92
C GLU A 117 10.40 8.99 -8.02
N VAL A 118 9.76 10.16 -8.01
CA VAL A 118 9.95 11.26 -8.95
C VAL A 118 10.49 12.46 -8.18
N GLY A 119 11.62 13.01 -8.63
CA GLY A 119 12.27 14.16 -7.99
C GLY A 119 13.65 14.40 -8.54
#